data_AF-A0A0A5JFN1-F1
#
_entry.id   AF-A0A0A5JFN1-F1
#
_cell.length_a   1.000
_cell.length_b   1.000
_cell.length_c   1.000
_cell.angle_alpha   90.00
_cell.angle_beta   90.00
_cell.angle_gamma   90.00
#
_symmetry.space_group_name_H-M   'P 1'
#
loop_
_entity.id
_entity.type
_entity.pdbx_description
1 polymer ?
#
loop_
_entity_poly.entity_id
_entity_poly.type
_entity_poly.pdbx_seq_one_letter_code
_entity_poly.pdbx_strand_id
1 'polypeptide(L)'
;MNTNDDIFIRVIRYAVDKDKPFDLLGMYDDLGISNEQRHMLTEQIASGVLLAHQTSTQIVHRKVREHSSGVEVWCSAQDRFRLLEYQELTEARQSSLEANKMATKAIVISIVSFLCSIGFSLYQINNPISLPEKHYSNLSQINSTLLQNMTSSCEGEGKLTEK
;
A
#
# COMPACT_ATOMS: atom_id res chain seq x y z
N MET A 1 3.04 23.70 5.79
CA MET A 1 2.71 23.75 4.34
C MET A 1 3.76 22.94 3.60
N ASN A 2 3.38 21.88 2.89
CA ASN A 2 4.32 21.23 1.98
C ASN A 2 4.52 22.16 0.78
N THR A 3 5.72 22.68 0.60
CA THR A 3 6.07 23.63 -0.46
C THR A 3 6.01 23.00 -1.86
N ASN A 4 5.82 21.68 -1.94
CA ASN A 4 5.67 20.89 -3.17
C ASN A 4 4.21 20.64 -3.58
N ASP A 5 3.22 21.07 -2.78
CA ASP A 5 1.82 20.91 -3.14
C ASP A 5 1.46 21.88 -4.28
N ASP A 6 0.73 21.38 -5.27
CA ASP A 6 0.24 22.16 -6.41
C ASP A 6 -0.53 23.42 -5.94
N ILE A 7 -0.36 24.53 -6.64
CA ILE A 7 -0.97 25.82 -6.29
C ILE A 7 -2.51 25.72 -6.19
N PHE A 8 -3.16 24.90 -7.02
CA PHE A 8 -4.60 24.68 -6.98
C PHE A 8 -5.02 24.00 -5.67
N ILE A 9 -4.28 22.98 -5.24
CA ILE A 9 -4.53 22.28 -3.98
C ILE A 9 -4.30 23.21 -2.79
N ARG A 10 -3.28 24.09 -2.86
CA ARG A 10 -3.03 25.10 -1.82
C ARG A 10 -4.18 26.10 -1.70
N VAL A 11 -4.69 26.59 -2.83
CA VAL A 11 -5.84 27.50 -2.89
C VAL A 11 -7.10 26.85 -2.32
N ILE A 12 -7.40 25.61 -2.73
CA ILE A 12 -8.57 24.88 -2.23
C ILE A 12 -8.44 24.62 -0.73
N ARG A 13 -7.25 24.21 -0.25
CA ARG A 13 -7.02 23.97 1.18
C ARG A 13 -7.21 25.25 2.00
N TYR A 14 -6.68 26.38 1.53
CA TYR A 14 -6.92 27.68 2.15
C TYR A 14 -8.41 28.00 2.23
N ALA A 15 -9.16 27.75 1.16
CA ALA A 15 -10.60 27.99 1.13
C ALA A 15 -11.38 27.09 2.10
N VAL A 16 -10.98 25.82 2.24
CA VAL A 16 -11.56 24.88 3.22
C VAL A 16 -11.24 25.34 4.65
N ASP A 17 -10.01 25.78 4.92
CA ASP A 17 -9.58 26.23 6.25
C ASP A 17 -10.32 27.50 6.71
N LYS A 18 -10.72 28.37 5.77
CA LYS A 18 -11.49 29.59 6.07
C LYS A 18 -12.97 29.32 6.38
N ASP A 19 -13.57 28.27 5.81
CA ASP A 19 -14.97 27.83 5.99
C ASP A 19 -16.07 28.89 5.70
N LYS A 20 -15.69 30.09 5.26
CA LYS A 20 -16.57 31.24 4.99
C LYS A 20 -16.12 31.97 3.73
N PRO A 21 -16.99 32.80 3.11
CA PRO A 21 -16.57 33.68 2.02
C PRO A 21 -15.39 34.57 2.45
N PHE A 22 -14.43 34.75 1.55
CA PHE A 22 -13.23 35.55 1.76
C PHE A 22 -12.87 36.33 0.51
N ASP A 23 -12.06 37.38 0.68
CA ASP A 23 -11.62 38.22 -0.43
C ASP A 23 -10.53 37.53 -1.25
N LEU A 24 -10.71 37.54 -2.57
CA LEU A 24 -9.82 36.88 -3.52
C LEU A 24 -8.40 37.47 -3.51
N LEU A 25 -8.28 38.80 -3.41
CA LEU A 25 -6.96 39.45 -3.40
C LEU A 25 -6.22 39.17 -2.10
N GLY A 26 -6.94 39.21 -0.97
CA GLY A 26 -6.40 38.79 0.32
C GLY A 26 -5.84 37.36 0.29
N MET A 27 -6.53 36.43 -0.37
CA MET A 27 -6.01 35.07 -0.56
C MET A 27 -4.70 35.05 -1.39
N TYR A 28 -4.62 35.82 -2.47
CA TYR A 28 -3.41 35.88 -3.28
C TYR A 28 -2.19 36.42 -2.52
N ASP A 29 -2.43 37.37 -1.62
CA ASP A 29 -1.38 37.94 -0.77
C ASP A 29 -0.98 36.95 0.33
N ASP A 30 -1.94 36.34 1.02
CA ASP A 30 -1.71 35.34 2.08
C ASP A 30 -0.94 34.11 1.56
N LEU A 31 -1.23 33.67 0.33
CA LEU A 31 -0.59 32.51 -0.28
C LEU A 31 0.71 32.86 -1.03
N GLY A 32 1.06 34.15 -1.12
CA GLY A 32 2.26 34.63 -1.82
C GLY A 32 2.25 34.27 -3.32
N ILE A 33 1.08 34.37 -3.97
CA ILE A 33 0.89 33.94 -5.36
C ILE A 33 1.56 34.93 -6.32
N SER A 34 2.37 34.41 -7.25
CA SER A 34 3.05 35.22 -8.27
C SER A 34 2.06 35.82 -9.27
N ASN A 35 2.46 36.90 -9.96
CA ASN A 35 1.58 37.56 -10.93
C ASN A 35 1.11 36.63 -12.07
N GLU A 36 1.98 35.73 -12.54
CA GLU A 36 1.62 34.74 -13.56
C GLU A 36 0.57 33.75 -13.04
N GLN A 37 0.76 33.25 -11.81
CA GLN A 37 -0.19 32.34 -11.17
C GLN A 37 -1.52 33.03 -10.86
N ARG A 38 -1.49 34.31 -10.48
CA ARG A 38 -2.71 35.10 -10.24
C ARG A 38 -3.57 35.17 -11.49
N HIS A 39 -2.98 35.37 -12.67
CA HIS A 39 -3.74 35.43 -13.91
C HIS A 39 -4.44 34.09 -14.21
N MET A 40 -3.68 32.99 -14.13
CA MET A 40 -4.21 31.63 -14.33
C MET A 40 -5.33 31.30 -13.33
N LEU A 41 -5.13 31.56 -12.04
CA LEU A 41 -6.12 31.30 -11.01
C LEU A 41 -7.36 32.16 -11.18
N THR A 42 -7.18 33.43 -11.55
CA THR A 42 -8.30 34.34 -11.77
C THR A 42 -9.17 33.85 -12.93
N GLU A 43 -8.59 33.33 -14.00
CA GLU A 43 -9.34 32.74 -15.13
C GLU A 43 -10.16 31.52 -14.68
N GLN A 44 -9.54 30.62 -13.90
CA GLN A 44 -10.21 29.42 -13.39
C GLN A 44 -11.33 29.77 -12.39
N ILE A 45 -11.13 30.82 -11.59
CA ILE A 45 -12.12 31.29 -10.64
C ILE A 45 -13.25 31.98 -11.38
N ALA A 46 -12.95 32.93 -12.28
CA ALA A 46 -13.95 33.70 -13.02
C ALA A 46 -14.83 32.82 -13.93
N SER A 47 -14.30 31.68 -14.40
CA SER A 47 -15.05 30.66 -15.16
C SER A 47 -15.87 29.72 -14.27
N GLY A 48 -15.78 29.83 -12.94
CA GLY A 48 -16.48 28.99 -11.98
C GLY A 48 -15.92 27.56 -11.88
N VAL A 49 -14.73 27.31 -12.42
CA VAL A 49 -14.07 26.00 -12.34
C VAL A 49 -13.45 25.79 -10.97
N LEU A 50 -12.96 26.84 -10.33
CA LEU A 50 -12.23 26.82 -9.06
C LEU A 50 -12.83 27.86 -8.11
N LEU A 51 -13.25 27.48 -6.90
CA LEU A 51 -13.95 28.35 -5.96
C LEU A 51 -15.27 28.91 -6.52
N ALA A 52 -16.30 28.92 -5.68
CA ALA A 52 -17.58 29.50 -6.06
C ALA A 52 -17.60 31.00 -5.77
N HIS A 53 -18.30 31.76 -6.62
CA HIS A 53 -18.55 33.18 -6.44
C HIS A 53 -19.91 33.58 -7.06
N GLN A 54 -20.46 34.70 -6.64
CA GLN A 54 -21.70 35.29 -7.19
C GLN A 54 -21.44 36.38 -8.23
N THR A 55 -20.19 36.82 -8.35
CA THR A 55 -19.78 37.90 -9.26
C THR A 55 -19.76 37.42 -10.72
N SER A 56 -19.99 38.30 -11.70
CA SER A 56 -19.80 37.90 -13.10
C SER A 56 -18.31 37.80 -13.48
N THR A 57 -17.98 36.92 -14.42
CA THR A 57 -16.60 36.70 -14.92
C THR A 57 -15.89 38.02 -15.26
N GLN A 58 -16.57 38.92 -15.99
CA GLN A 58 -15.99 40.21 -16.39
C GLN A 58 -15.66 41.12 -15.19
N ILE A 59 -16.50 41.10 -14.15
CA ILE A 59 -16.28 41.91 -12.94
C ILE A 59 -15.12 41.33 -12.13
N VAL A 60 -14.98 40.00 -12.06
CA VAL A 60 -13.84 39.35 -11.40
C VAL A 60 -12.52 39.79 -12.05
N HIS A 61 -12.40 39.68 -13.39
CA HIS A 61 -11.19 40.11 -14.09
C HIS A 61 -10.90 41.60 -13.90
N ARG A 62 -11.93 42.43 -13.97
CA ARG A 62 -11.79 43.88 -13.76
C ARG A 62 -11.26 44.19 -12.37
N LYS A 63 -11.88 43.64 -11.32
CA LYS A 63 -11.49 43.89 -9.93
C LYS A 63 -10.08 43.40 -9.60
N VAL A 64 -9.69 42.23 -10.13
CA VAL A 64 -8.32 41.73 -9.96
C VAL A 64 -7.32 42.62 -10.68
N ARG A 65 -7.61 43.10 -11.89
CA ARG A 65 -6.73 44.01 -12.63
C ARG A 65 -6.60 45.39 -11.98
N GLU A 66 -7.69 45.90 -11.42
CA GLU A 66 -7.74 47.17 -10.70
C GLU A 66 -7.23 47.04 -9.25
N HIS A 67 -6.74 45.85 -8.84
CA HIS A 67 -6.33 45.53 -7.45
C HIS A 67 -7.35 46.00 -6.41
N SER A 68 -8.63 45.92 -6.75
CA SER A 68 -9.74 46.43 -5.95
C SER A 68 -10.45 45.27 -5.26
N SER A 69 -10.56 45.36 -3.93
CA SER A 69 -11.20 44.34 -3.10
C SER A 69 -12.71 44.20 -3.35
N GLY A 70 -13.27 43.09 -2.90
CA GLY A 70 -14.70 42.81 -2.98
C GLY A 70 -15.08 41.84 -4.09
N VAL A 71 -14.17 40.93 -4.45
CA VAL A 71 -14.56 39.64 -5.05
C VAL A 71 -14.55 38.63 -3.92
N GLU A 72 -15.72 38.37 -3.36
CA GLU A 72 -15.89 37.31 -2.38
C GLU A 72 -15.98 35.96 -3.08
N VAL A 73 -15.12 35.04 -2.65
CA VAL A 73 -15.06 33.67 -3.14
C VAL A 73 -15.17 32.72 -1.94
N TRP A 74 -15.67 31.51 -2.16
CA TRP A 74 -15.76 30.49 -1.13
C TRP A 74 -15.50 29.09 -1.69
N CYS A 75 -15.22 28.14 -0.80
CA CYS A 75 -15.03 26.75 -1.17
C CYS A 75 -16.36 26.14 -1.65
N SER A 76 -16.40 25.64 -2.88
CA SER A 76 -17.55 24.89 -3.38
C SER A 76 -17.50 23.42 -2.92
N ALA A 77 -18.63 22.72 -3.03
CA ALA A 77 -18.64 21.27 -2.80
C ALA A 77 -17.69 20.53 -3.75
N GLN A 78 -17.58 20.97 -5.00
CA GLN A 78 -16.69 20.37 -5.99
C GLN A 78 -15.22 20.54 -5.62
N ASP A 79 -14.83 21.72 -5.12
CA ASP A 79 -13.47 21.96 -4.64
C ASP A 79 -13.13 21.05 -3.45
N ARG A 80 -14.09 20.86 -2.53
CA ARG A 80 -13.92 19.96 -1.39
C ARG A 80 -13.73 18.50 -1.83
N PHE A 81 -14.46 18.04 -2.83
CA PHE A 81 -14.26 16.70 -3.41
C PHE A 81 -12.89 16.56 -4.08
N ARG A 82 -12.41 17.58 -4.81
CA ARG A 82 -11.06 17.54 -5.39
C ARG A 82 -9.96 17.43 -4.34
N LEU A 83 -10.12 18.13 -3.21
CA LEU A 83 -9.16 18.03 -2.10
C LEU A 83 -9.16 16.63 -1.48
N LEU A 84 -10.35 16.05 -1.27
CA LEU A 84 -10.50 14.68 -0.77
C LEU A 84 -9.86 13.67 -1.72
N GLU A 85 -10.15 13.76 -3.02
CA GLU A 85 -9.57 12.88 -4.03
C GLU A 85 -8.03 12.98 -4.04
N TYR A 86 -7.48 14.19 -3.94
CA TYR A 86 -6.04 14.39 -3.84
C TYR A 86 -5.44 13.72 -2.58
N GLN A 87 -6.12 13.83 -1.44
CA GLN A 87 -5.71 13.19 -0.19
C GLN A 87 -5.76 11.68 -0.31
N GLU A 88 -6.88 11.12 -0.79
CA GLU A 88 -7.07 9.68 -0.99
C GLU A 88 -6.03 9.10 -1.95
N LEU A 89 -5.76 9.76 -3.07
CA LEU A 89 -4.72 9.33 -4.02
C LEU A 89 -3.32 9.37 -3.39
N THR A 90 -3.04 10.37 -2.57
CA THR A 90 -1.75 10.50 -1.87
C THR A 90 -1.58 9.40 -0.83
N GLU A 91 -2.62 9.12 -0.04
CA GLU A 91 -2.64 8.05 0.95
C GLU A 91 -2.54 6.67 0.29
N ALA A 92 -3.28 6.43 -0.80
CA ALA A 92 -3.22 5.19 -1.56
C ALA A 92 -1.82 4.95 -2.16
N ARG A 93 -1.14 6.00 -2.62
CA ARG A 93 0.25 5.91 -3.09
C ARG A 93 1.21 5.57 -1.95
N GLN A 94 1.05 6.21 -0.79
CA GLN A 94 1.88 5.90 0.38
C GLN A 94 1.67 4.45 0.83
N SER A 95 0.42 4.01 0.92
CA SER A 95 0.07 2.62 1.24
C SER A 95 0.69 1.63 0.23
N SER A 96 0.63 1.96 -1.05
CA SER A 96 1.25 1.14 -2.11
C SER A 96 2.77 1.05 -1.95
N LEU A 97 3.45 2.15 -1.62
CA LEU A 97 4.90 2.16 -1.38
C LEU A 97 5.28 1.33 -0.15
N GLU A 98 4.48 1.38 0.91
CA GLU A 98 4.68 0.57 2.11
C GLU A 98 4.49 -0.92 1.83
N ALA A 99 3.41 -1.28 1.12
CA ALA A 99 3.16 -2.66 0.69
C ALA A 99 4.33 -3.18 -0.16
N ASN A 100 4.86 -2.37 -1.08
CA ASN A 100 5.98 -2.76 -1.93
C ASN A 100 7.27 -2.99 -1.11
N LYS A 101 7.52 -2.17 -0.07
CA LYS A 101 8.62 -2.40 0.88
C LYS A 101 8.45 -3.70 1.65
N MET A 102 7.22 -4.02 2.09
CA MET A 102 6.94 -5.29 2.78
C MET A 102 7.15 -6.49 1.85
N ALA A 103 6.64 -6.43 0.61
CA ALA A 103 6.85 -7.46 -0.40
C ALA A 103 8.35 -7.67 -0.68
N THR A 104 9.11 -6.59 -0.82
CA THR A 104 10.56 -6.65 -1.03
C THR A 104 11.26 -7.37 0.12
N LYS A 105 10.92 -7.06 1.38
CA LYS A 105 11.47 -7.77 2.54
C LYS A 105 11.13 -9.26 2.52
N ALA A 106 9.89 -9.61 2.19
CA ALA A 106 9.46 -11.00 2.09
C ALA A 106 10.21 -11.78 1.00
N ILE A 107 10.46 -11.15 -0.15
CA ILE A 107 11.26 -11.73 -1.24
C ILE A 107 12.69 -12.01 -0.74
N VAL A 108 13.33 -11.07 -0.05
CA VAL A 108 14.69 -11.28 0.49
C VAL A 108 14.72 -12.44 1.47
N ILE A 109 13.77 -12.52 2.41
CA ILE A 109 13.68 -13.63 3.37
C ILE A 109 13.50 -14.97 2.66
N SER A 110 12.66 -15.00 1.61
CA SER A 110 12.41 -16.21 0.82
C SER A 110 13.68 -16.69 0.11
N ILE A 111 14.45 -15.77 -0.48
CA ILE A 111 15.74 -16.09 -1.12
C ILE A 111 16.72 -16.66 -0.10
N VAL A 112 16.85 -16.04 1.08
CA VAL A 112 17.75 -16.53 2.13
C VAL A 112 17.33 -17.92 2.61
N SER A 113 16.04 -18.13 2.88
CA SER A 113 15.52 -19.44 3.30
C SER A 113 15.77 -20.53 2.25
N PHE A 114 15.61 -20.20 0.97
CA PHE A 114 15.89 -21.09 -0.14
C PHE A 114 17.37 -21.48 -0.19
N LEU A 115 18.29 -20.51 -0.07
CA LEU A 115 19.73 -20.77 -0.05
C LEU A 115 20.14 -21.62 1.17
N CYS A 116 19.60 -21.34 2.36
CA CYS A 116 19.84 -22.16 3.54
C CYS A 116 19.37 -23.60 3.32
N SER A 117 18.20 -23.79 2.72
CA SER A 117 17.65 -25.12 2.43
C SER A 117 18.54 -25.92 1.48
N ILE A 118 19.08 -25.27 0.42
CA ILE A 118 20.07 -25.88 -0.47
C ILE A 118 21.32 -26.28 0.31
N GLY A 119 21.86 -25.38 1.14
CA GLY A 119 23.04 -25.64 1.96
C GLY A 119 22.85 -26.83 2.91
N PHE A 120 21.72 -26.88 3.61
CA PHE A 120 21.36 -28.02 4.47
C PHE A 120 21.22 -29.32 3.68
N SER A 121 20.61 -29.27 2.49
CA SER A 121 20.47 -30.44 1.62
C SER A 121 21.84 -30.97 1.19
N LEU A 122 22.77 -30.10 0.79
CA LEU A 122 24.13 -30.51 0.42
C LEU A 122 24.93 -31.04 1.62
N TYR A 123 24.76 -30.41 2.79
CA TYR A 123 25.39 -30.90 4.03
C TYR A 123 24.92 -32.30 4.41
N GLN A 124 23.61 -32.58 4.29
CA GLN A 124 23.05 -33.91 4.55
C GLN A 124 23.54 -34.96 3.54
N ILE A 125 23.74 -34.59 2.28
CA ILE A 125 24.31 -35.50 1.27
C ILE A 125 25.76 -35.85 1.61
N ASN A 126 26.56 -34.87 2.04
CA ASN A 126 27.98 -35.08 2.36
C ASN A 126 28.23 -35.70 3.74
N ASN A 127 27.34 -35.46 4.71
CA ASN A 127 27.35 -36.10 6.02
C ASN A 127 26.12 -37.00 6.13
N PRO A 128 26.10 -38.17 5.46
CA PRO A 128 25.04 -39.12 5.66
C PRO A 128 24.98 -39.45 7.15
N ILE A 129 23.80 -39.27 7.74
CA ILE A 129 23.55 -39.63 9.13
C ILE A 129 23.81 -41.14 9.23
N SER A 130 24.97 -41.49 9.79
CA SER A 130 25.31 -42.87 10.12
C SER A 130 24.48 -43.25 11.33
N LEU A 131 23.35 -43.90 11.09
CA LEU A 131 22.55 -44.52 12.14
C LEU A 131 23.48 -45.45 12.95
N PRO A 132 23.57 -45.31 14.28
CA PRO A 132 24.36 -46.23 15.11
C PRO A 132 23.98 -47.68 14.83
N GLU A 133 24.96 -48.58 14.71
CA GLU A 133 24.77 -50.01 14.35
C GLU A 133 23.64 -50.71 15.14
N LYS A 134 23.41 -50.31 16.40
CA LYS A 134 22.33 -50.82 17.25
C LYS A 134 20.92 -50.63 16.67
N HIS A 135 20.71 -49.64 15.79
CA HIS A 135 19.42 -49.45 15.14
C HIS A 135 19.20 -50.43 13.97
N TYR A 136 20.25 -50.80 13.25
CA TYR A 136 20.17 -51.82 12.20
C TYR A 136 19.90 -53.22 12.78
N SER A 137 20.49 -53.55 13.93
CA SER A 137 20.22 -54.81 14.63
C SER A 137 18.78 -54.91 15.14
N ASN A 138 18.20 -53.80 15.59
CA ASN A 138 16.81 -53.78 16.04
C ASN A 138 15.83 -53.91 14.87
N LEU A 139 16.14 -53.29 13.72
CA LEU A 139 15.34 -53.42 12.50
C LEU A 139 15.37 -54.84 11.93
N SER A 140 16.54 -55.49 11.93
CA SER A 140 16.64 -56.88 11.46
C SER A 140 15.92 -57.86 12.39
N GLN A 141 15.99 -57.65 13.71
CA GLN A 141 15.24 -58.43 14.70
C GLN A 141 13.72 -58.25 14.56
N ILE A 142 13.23 -57.03 14.31
CA ILE A 142 11.81 -56.79 14.07
C ILE A 142 11.36 -57.51 12.80
N ASN A 143 12.15 -57.43 11.72
CA ASN A 143 11.83 -58.10 10.46
C ASN A 143 11.81 -59.64 10.61
N SER A 144 12.78 -60.23 11.33
CA SER A 144 12.80 -61.67 11.57
C SER A 144 11.63 -62.12 12.46
N THR A 145 11.26 -61.32 13.45
CA THR A 145 10.12 -61.62 14.33
C THR A 145 8.78 -61.54 13.58
N LEU A 146 8.63 -60.56 12.69
CA LEU A 146 7.45 -60.46 11.83
C LEU A 146 7.34 -61.65 10.86
N LEU A 147 8.45 -62.03 10.23
CA LEU A 147 8.49 -63.21 9.37
C LEU A 147 8.14 -64.49 10.13
N GLN A 148 8.66 -64.66 11.35
CA GLN A 148 8.34 -65.81 12.21
C GLN A 148 6.85 -65.83 12.65
N ASN A 149 6.27 -64.66 12.93
CA ASN A 149 4.85 -64.53 13.27
C ASN A 149 3.94 -64.79 12.06
N MET A 150 4.38 -64.43 10.85
CA MET A 150 3.67 -64.74 9.60
C MET A 150 3.73 -66.23 9.27
N THR A 151 4.88 -66.89 9.44
CA THR A 151 5.01 -68.34 9.21
C THR A 151 4.24 -69.17 10.24
N SER A 152 4.20 -68.74 11.50
CA SER A 152 3.42 -69.42 12.54
C SER A 152 1.91 -69.18 12.44
N SER A 153 1.46 -68.05 11.87
CA SER A 153 0.05 -67.87 11.49
C SER A 153 -0.37 -68.81 10.36
N CYS A 154 0.49 -69.04 9.36
CA CYS A 154 0.21 -69.99 8.28
C CYS A 154 0.15 -71.46 8.75
N GLU A 155 0.91 -71.85 9.78
CA GLU A 155 0.78 -73.17 10.41
C GLU A 155 -0.44 -73.28 11.35
N GLY A 156 -0.93 -72.15 11.88
CA GLY A 156 -2.09 -72.09 12.78
C GLY A 156 -3.44 -72.24 12.06
N GLU A 157 -3.58 -71.78 10.82
CA GLU A 157 -4.82 -71.92 10.04
C GLU A 157 -5.02 -73.34 9.45
N GLY A 158 -3.98 -74.18 9.41
CA GLY A 158 -4.06 -75.57 8.97
C GLY A 158 -4.66 -76.57 9.98
N LYS A 159 -4.94 -76.14 11.23
CA LYS A 159 -5.46 -77.02 12.30
C LYS A 159 -6.89 -76.72 12.76
N LEU A 160 -7.62 -75.84 12.08
CA LEU A 160 -9.02 -75.50 12.41
C LEU A 160 -10.05 -76.05 11.39
N THR A 161 -9.63 -76.88 10.44
CA THR A 161 -10.52 -77.59 9.51
C THR A 161 -10.29 -79.11 9.54
N GLU A 162 -10.26 -79.71 10.73
CA GLU A 162 -10.55 -81.14 10.86
C GLU A 162 -11.20 -81.41 12.22
N LYS A 163 -12.54 -81.34 12.23
CA LYS A 163 -13.40 -81.97 13.22
C LYS A 163 -14.58 -82.59 12.51
#